data_AF-A0AAR2JZX8-F1
#
_entry.id   AF-A0AAR2JZX8-F1
#
_cell.length_a   1.000
_cell.length_b   1.000
_cell.length_c   1.000
_cell.angle_alpha   90.00
_cell.angle_beta   90.00
_cell.angle_gamma   90.00
#
_symmetry.space_group_name_H-M   'P 1'
#
loop_
_entity.id
_entity.type
_entity.pdbx_description
1 polymer ?
#
loop_
_entity_poly.entity_id
_entity_poly.type
_entity_poly.pdbx_seq_one_letter_code
_entity_poly.pdbx_strand_id
1 'polypeptide(L)'
;MESVEKECGALGGLFQAIVNDMKNSYPVWEDFSAKATKLHSQLRTTVLAAAAFLDAFQKVADMATNTRGATRDVGSALTRMCMRHRMINAIIALMEKLITPLQDKIEEWKKTAALLDKDHAKEYKRSRQEIKKKSSDTLKLQKKPDDKQNCAHSTQ
;
A
#
# COMPACT_ATOMS: atom_id res chain seq x y z
N MET A 1 -9.43 -37.33 10.39
CA MET A 1 -10.28 -36.12 10.46
C MET A 1 -9.62 -35.06 11.34
N GLU A 2 -9.10 -35.41 12.53
CA GLU A 2 -8.36 -34.49 13.43
C GLU A 2 -7.16 -33.77 12.78
N SER A 3 -6.37 -34.45 11.94
CA SER A 3 -5.23 -33.81 11.25
C SER A 3 -5.66 -32.63 10.36
N VAL A 4 -6.77 -32.80 9.64
CA VAL A 4 -7.30 -31.78 8.71
C VAL A 4 -7.92 -30.61 9.47
N GLU A 5 -8.59 -30.85 10.60
CA GLU A 5 -9.14 -29.78 11.44
C GLU A 5 -8.03 -28.94 12.07
N LYS A 6 -6.92 -29.57 12.47
CA LYS A 6 -5.75 -28.88 13.02
C LYS A 6 -5.06 -28.01 11.96
N GLU A 7 -4.90 -28.52 10.74
CA GLU A 7 -4.36 -27.76 9.60
C GLU A 7 -5.27 -26.59 9.20
N CYS A 8 -6.60 -26.77 9.15
CA CYS A 8 -7.54 -25.67 8.90
C CYS A 8 -7.49 -24.60 10.00
N GLY A 9 -7.29 -25.00 11.26
CA GLY A 9 -7.08 -24.07 12.37
C GLY A 9 -5.79 -23.24 12.20
N ALA A 10 -4.68 -23.91 11.85
CA ALA A 10 -3.39 -23.26 11.61
C ALA A 10 -3.45 -22.27 10.43
N LEU A 11 -4.08 -22.66 9.32
CA LEU A 11 -4.28 -21.79 8.15
C LEU A 11 -5.14 -20.57 8.47
N GLY A 12 -6.23 -20.75 9.23
CA GLY A 12 -7.06 -19.63 9.69
C GLY A 12 -6.31 -18.66 10.61
N GLY A 13 -5.45 -19.20 11.48
CA GLY A 13 -4.56 -18.40 12.33
C GLY A 13 -3.53 -17.60 11.51
N LEU A 14 -2.90 -18.23 10.51
CA LEU A 14 -1.96 -17.58 9.60
C LEU A 14 -2.62 -16.45 8.81
N PHE A 15 -3.83 -16.68 8.27
CA PHE A 15 -4.60 -15.65 7.58
C PHE A 15 -4.81 -14.42 8.47
N GLN A 16 -5.25 -14.64 9.72
CA GLN A 16 -5.48 -13.55 10.67
C GLN A 16 -4.19 -12.81 11.05
N ALA A 17 -3.08 -13.52 11.20
CA ALA A 17 -1.78 -12.89 11.44
C ALA A 17 -1.39 -11.96 10.27
N ILE A 18 -1.48 -12.43 9.03
CA ILE A 18 -1.15 -11.64 7.83
C ILE A 18 -2.05 -10.40 7.72
N VAL A 19 -3.38 -10.56 7.87
CA VAL A 19 -4.32 -9.44 7.78
C VAL A 19 -4.08 -8.41 8.89
N ASN A 20 -3.72 -8.86 10.09
CA ASN A 20 -3.38 -7.95 11.18
C ASN A 20 -2.07 -7.22 10.93
N ASP A 21 -1.04 -7.88 10.41
CA ASP A 21 0.21 -7.23 10.03
C ASP A 21 -0.02 -6.16 8.95
N MET A 22 -0.87 -6.45 7.96
CA MET A 22 -1.28 -5.46 6.96
C MET A 22 -1.95 -4.25 7.62
N LYS A 23 -2.92 -4.46 8.52
CA LYS A 23 -3.63 -3.37 9.22
C LYS A 23 -2.71 -2.55 10.12
N ASN A 24 -1.79 -3.22 10.80
CA ASN A 24 -0.82 -2.58 11.70
C ASN A 24 0.25 -1.78 10.94
N SER A 25 0.41 -2.01 9.64
CA SER A 25 1.34 -1.25 8.80
C SER A 25 0.85 0.14 8.41
N TYR A 26 -0.46 0.43 8.49
CA TYR A 26 -1.02 1.70 8.01
C TYR A 26 -0.40 2.94 8.64
N PRO A 27 -0.19 3.03 9.96
CA PRO A 27 0.43 4.21 10.57
C PRO A 27 1.84 4.48 10.04
N VAL A 28 2.59 3.44 9.67
CA VAL A 28 3.95 3.57 9.10
C VAL A 28 3.88 4.18 7.70
N TRP A 29 2.96 3.70 6.86
CA TRP A 29 2.75 4.24 5.51
C TRP A 29 2.21 5.67 5.52
N GLU A 30 1.30 5.96 6.45
CA GLU A 30 0.75 7.30 6.66
C GLU A 30 1.83 8.30 7.11
N ASP A 31 2.67 7.92 8.09
CA ASP A 31 3.78 8.79 8.52
C ASP A 31 4.78 9.02 7.38
N PHE A 32 5.16 7.96 6.65
CA PHE A 32 6.03 8.09 5.47
C PHE A 32 5.45 9.06 4.44
N SER A 33 4.17 8.92 4.09
CA SER A 33 3.48 9.81 3.15
C SER A 33 3.44 11.25 3.65
N ALA A 34 3.20 11.46 4.95
CA ALA A 34 3.25 12.78 5.57
C ALA A 34 4.65 13.40 5.51
N LYS A 35 5.71 12.63 5.79
CA LYS A 35 7.10 13.13 5.68
C LYS A 35 7.46 13.44 4.22
N ALA A 36 7.07 12.59 3.27
CA ALA A 36 7.30 12.81 1.85
C ALA A 36 6.61 14.10 1.37
N THR A 37 5.38 14.34 1.81
CA THR A 37 4.64 15.59 1.55
C THR A 37 5.38 16.82 2.09
N LYS A 38 5.89 16.74 3.33
CA LYS A 38 6.68 17.82 3.93
C LYS A 38 7.98 18.07 3.15
N LEU A 39 8.69 17.01 2.76
CA LEU A 39 9.89 17.11 1.94
C LEU A 39 9.60 17.79 0.60
N HIS A 40 8.55 17.35 -0.11
CA HIS A 40 8.11 17.98 -1.36
C HIS A 40 7.83 19.48 -1.18
N SER A 41 7.13 19.87 -0.11
CA SER A 41 6.87 21.29 0.20
C SER A 41 8.17 22.08 0.39
N GLN A 42 9.15 21.55 1.14
CA GLN A 42 10.43 22.22 1.34
C GLN A 42 11.23 22.32 0.04
N LEU A 43 11.27 21.25 -0.77
CA LEU A 43 11.93 21.27 -2.08
C LEU A 43 11.30 22.34 -2.99
N ARG A 44 9.96 22.45 -2.99
CA ARG A 44 9.25 23.48 -3.76
C ARG A 44 9.69 24.89 -3.33
N THR A 45 9.76 25.14 -2.02
CA THR A 45 10.27 26.41 -1.49
C THR A 45 11.72 26.67 -1.91
N THR A 46 12.59 25.67 -1.82
CA THR A 46 13.98 25.77 -2.26
C THR A 46 14.10 26.10 -3.74
N VAL A 47 13.29 25.49 -4.61
CA VAL A 47 13.29 25.81 -6.04
C VAL A 47 12.81 27.23 -6.31
N LEU A 48 11.79 27.72 -5.59
CA LEU A 48 11.36 29.11 -5.72
C LEU A 48 12.45 30.08 -5.26
N ALA A 49 13.12 29.80 -4.15
CA ALA A 49 14.24 30.60 -3.66
C ALA A 49 15.43 30.59 -4.65
N ALA A 50 15.75 29.41 -5.21
CA ALA A 50 16.78 29.27 -6.23
C ALA A 50 16.42 30.03 -7.51
N ALA A 51 15.16 29.99 -7.96
CA ALA A 51 14.70 30.76 -9.10
C ALA A 51 14.86 32.27 -8.87
N ALA A 52 14.43 32.78 -7.70
CA ALA A 52 14.59 34.19 -7.36
C ALA A 52 16.07 34.61 -7.29
N PHE A 53 16.94 33.75 -6.76
CA PHE A 53 18.39 33.96 -6.79
C PHE A 53 18.93 34.01 -8.22
N LEU A 54 18.54 33.08 -9.09
CA LEU A 54 18.96 33.05 -10.49
C LEU A 54 18.45 34.27 -11.27
N ASP A 55 17.27 34.80 -10.96
CA ASP A 55 16.77 36.04 -11.55
C ASP A 55 17.62 37.25 -11.13
N ALA A 56 18.04 37.33 -9.87
CA ALA A 56 18.97 38.36 -9.41
C ALA A 56 20.36 38.19 -10.06
N PHE A 57 20.83 36.95 -10.16
CA PHE A 57 22.09 36.62 -10.83
C PHE A 57 22.06 36.99 -12.31
N GLN A 58 20.93 36.77 -12.99
CA GLN A 58 20.74 37.14 -14.38
C GLN A 58 20.85 38.66 -14.57
N LYS A 59 20.33 39.47 -13.65
CA LYS A 59 20.52 40.94 -13.71
C LYS A 59 22.00 41.34 -13.68
N VAL A 60 22.83 40.63 -12.89
CA VAL A 60 24.29 40.85 -12.87
C VAL A 60 24.92 40.43 -14.20
N ALA A 61 24.49 39.29 -14.76
CA ALA A 61 24.94 38.83 -16.06
C ALA A 61 24.57 39.83 -17.19
N ASP A 62 23.36 40.37 -17.18
CA ASP A 62 22.87 41.35 -18.15
C ASP A 62 23.65 42.66 -18.04
N MET A 63 23.90 43.14 -16.82
CA MET A 63 24.75 44.31 -16.58
C MET A 63 26.14 44.12 -17.18
N ALA A 64 26.78 42.96 -16.96
CA ALA A 64 28.08 42.64 -17.56
C ALA A 64 28.00 42.53 -19.09
N THR A 65 26.93 41.95 -19.63
CA THR A 65 26.73 41.78 -21.08
C THR A 65 26.52 43.12 -21.80
N ASN A 66 26.03 44.14 -21.11
CA ASN A 66 25.87 45.50 -21.66
C ASN A 66 27.18 46.33 -21.68
N THR A 67 28.30 45.77 -21.18
CA THR A 67 29.61 46.42 -21.23
C THR A 67 30.36 46.13 -22.54
N ARG A 68 31.51 46.79 -22.75
CA ARG A 68 32.40 46.59 -23.91
C ARG A 68 33.60 45.71 -23.55
N GLY A 69 34.16 45.00 -24.52
CA GLY A 69 35.36 44.18 -24.34
C GLY A 69 35.10 42.88 -23.58
N ALA A 70 36.14 42.35 -22.92
CA ALA A 70 36.13 41.02 -22.29
C ALA A 70 35.04 40.82 -21.21
N THR A 71 34.58 41.90 -20.57
CA THR A 71 33.49 41.87 -19.58
C THR A 71 32.16 41.40 -20.19
N ARG A 72 31.94 41.63 -21.49
CA ARG A 72 30.78 41.11 -22.23
C ARG A 72 30.80 39.59 -22.34
N ASP A 73 31.97 39.00 -22.53
CA ASP A 73 32.14 37.55 -22.65
C ASP A 73 31.90 36.86 -21.31
N VAL A 74 32.27 37.52 -20.21
CA VAL A 74 31.93 37.11 -18.84
C VAL A 74 30.41 37.10 -18.65
N GLY A 75 29.71 38.21 -18.98
CA GLY A 75 28.25 38.27 -18.90
C GLY A 75 27.55 37.17 -19.70
N SER A 76 28.04 36.89 -20.91
CA SER A 76 27.54 35.82 -21.76
C SER A 76 27.73 34.42 -21.14
N ALA A 77 28.84 34.19 -20.45
CA ALA A 77 29.08 32.94 -19.71
C ALA A 77 28.16 32.79 -18.49
N LEU A 78 27.93 33.88 -17.76
CA LEU A 78 27.02 33.91 -16.61
C LEU A 78 25.57 33.60 -17.02
N THR A 79 25.08 34.15 -18.13
CA THR A 79 23.75 33.85 -18.67
C THR A 79 23.58 32.36 -19.02
N ARG A 80 24.59 31.72 -19.62
CA ARG A 80 24.56 30.27 -19.89
C ARG A 80 24.46 29.45 -18.60
N MET A 81 25.15 29.88 -17.55
CA MET A 81 25.10 29.23 -16.25
C MET A 81 23.72 29.35 -15.59
N CYS A 82 23.06 30.51 -15.67
CA CYS A 82 21.69 30.70 -15.18
C CYS A 82 20.69 29.72 -15.82
N MET A 83 20.75 29.60 -17.16
CA MET A 83 19.84 28.72 -17.90
C MET A 83 20.03 27.24 -17.56
N ARG A 84 21.26 26.83 -17.25
CA ARG A 84 21.58 25.44 -16.90
C ARG A 84 21.12 25.04 -15.50
N HIS A 85 20.97 25.99 -14.57
CA HIS A 85 20.58 25.72 -13.17
C HIS A 85 19.07 25.85 -12.89
N ARG A 86 18.23 26.08 -13.90
CA ARG A 86 16.76 26.09 -13.71
C ARG A 86 16.24 24.66 -13.48
N MET A 87 16.10 24.28 -12.21
CA MET A 87 15.62 22.96 -11.80
C MET A 87 14.10 22.92 -11.62
N ILE A 88 13.38 22.30 -12.55
CA ILE A 88 11.90 22.18 -12.50
C ILE A 88 11.43 20.71 -12.44
N ASN A 89 12.20 19.76 -12.98
CA ASN A 89 11.67 18.43 -13.26
C ASN A 89 11.62 17.45 -12.06
N ALA A 90 12.50 17.61 -11.07
CA ALA A 90 12.64 16.62 -9.99
C ALA A 90 11.52 16.70 -8.94
N ILE A 91 10.93 17.88 -8.73
CA ILE A 91 9.92 18.12 -7.68
C ILE A 91 8.54 17.63 -8.10
N ILE A 92 8.18 17.91 -9.36
CA ILE A 92 6.90 17.50 -9.96
C ILE A 92 6.77 15.97 -9.94
N ALA A 93 7.88 15.27 -10.24
CA ALA A 93 7.91 13.81 -10.20
C ALA A 93 7.61 13.23 -8.81
N LEU A 94 8.06 13.87 -7.72
CA LEU A 94 7.86 13.34 -6.37
C LEU A 94 6.37 13.36 -5.95
N MET A 95 5.68 14.47 -6.24
CA MET A 95 4.26 14.59 -5.90
C MET A 95 3.40 13.65 -6.75
N GLU A 96 3.56 13.71 -8.07
CA GLU A 96 2.67 13.02 -9.01
C GLU A 96 2.95 11.52 -9.15
N LYS A 97 4.22 11.09 -9.01
CA LYS A 97 4.61 9.70 -9.25
C LYS A 97 4.73 8.87 -7.98
N LEU A 98 4.82 9.50 -6.80
CA LEU A 98 4.99 8.80 -5.52
C LEU A 98 3.93 9.18 -4.49
N ILE A 99 3.83 10.45 -4.11
CA ILE A 99 3.01 10.85 -2.95
C ILE A 99 1.53 10.60 -3.20
N THR A 100 0.96 11.17 -4.27
CA THR A 100 -0.47 11.01 -4.57
C THR A 100 -0.85 9.54 -4.82
N PRO A 101 -0.13 8.79 -5.69
CA PRO A 101 -0.44 7.36 -5.90
C PRO A 101 -0.35 6.53 -4.62
N LEU A 102 0.59 6.84 -3.72
CA LEU A 102 0.73 6.13 -2.45
C LEU A 102 -0.45 6.41 -1.52
N GLN A 103 -0.91 7.66 -1.44
CA GLN A 103 -2.08 8.03 -0.62
C GLN A 103 -3.34 7.29 -1.07
N ASP A 104 -3.58 7.23 -2.38
CA ASP A 104 -4.70 6.48 -2.94
C ASP A 104 -4.60 4.99 -2.63
N LYS A 105 -3.38 4.42 -2.75
CA LYS A 105 -3.13 3.01 -2.46
C LYS A 105 -3.33 2.64 -1.00
N ILE A 106 -2.95 3.51 -0.05
CA ILE A 106 -3.20 3.27 1.38
C ILE A 106 -4.71 3.13 1.66
N GLU A 107 -5.53 4.01 1.08
CA GLU A 107 -7.00 3.95 1.24
C GLU A 107 -7.61 2.71 0.55
N GLU A 108 -7.09 2.32 -0.61
CA GLU A 108 -7.47 1.08 -1.29
C GLU A 108 -7.12 -0.17 -0.46
N TRP A 109 -5.93 -0.21 0.14
CA TRP A 109 -5.48 -1.31 0.97
C TRP A 109 -6.33 -1.48 2.22
N LYS A 110 -6.70 -0.38 2.89
CA LYS A 110 -7.62 -0.40 4.03
C LYS A 110 -8.96 -1.06 3.67
N LYS A 111 -9.55 -0.66 2.53
CA LYS A 111 -10.81 -1.23 2.04
C LYS A 111 -10.66 -2.71 1.69
N THR A 112 -9.60 -3.05 0.98
CA THR A 112 -9.32 -4.43 0.54
C THR A 112 -9.09 -5.36 1.73
N ALA A 113 -8.31 -4.95 2.73
CA ALA A 113 -8.06 -5.75 3.93
C ALA A 113 -9.34 -5.95 4.76
N ALA A 114 -10.21 -4.93 4.84
CA ALA A 114 -11.51 -5.07 5.52
C ALA A 114 -12.44 -6.05 4.79
N LEU A 115 -12.43 -6.02 3.45
CA LEU A 115 -13.20 -6.97 2.64
C LEU A 115 -12.68 -8.40 2.79
N LEU A 116 -11.36 -8.60 2.70
CA LEU A 116 -10.72 -9.90 2.88
C LEU A 116 -11.10 -10.54 4.22
N ASP A 117 -11.05 -9.76 5.30
CA ASP A 117 -11.38 -10.24 6.64
C ASP A 117 -12.87 -10.66 6.74
N LYS A 118 -13.77 -9.84 6.19
CA LYS A 118 -15.21 -10.12 6.13
C LYS A 118 -15.52 -11.38 5.33
N ASP A 119 -14.92 -11.51 4.14
CA ASP A 119 -15.15 -12.64 3.24
C ASP A 119 -14.59 -13.93 3.83
N HIS A 120 -13.39 -13.88 4.40
CA HIS A 120 -12.81 -15.01 5.12
C HIS A 120 -13.70 -15.43 6.30
N ALA A 121 -14.17 -14.50 7.15
CA ALA A 121 -15.05 -14.82 8.27
C ALA A 121 -16.37 -15.49 7.81
N LYS A 122 -16.95 -15.00 6.70
CA LYS A 122 -18.18 -15.55 6.12
C LYS A 122 -17.96 -16.96 5.58
N GLU A 123 -16.93 -17.16 4.75
CA GLU A 123 -16.67 -18.44 4.11
C GLU A 123 -16.21 -19.49 5.13
N TYR A 124 -15.35 -19.10 6.07
CA TYR A 124 -14.91 -19.98 7.16
C TYR A 124 -16.09 -20.50 8.00
N LYS A 125 -17.04 -19.61 8.34
CA LYS A 125 -18.26 -20.00 9.08
C LYS A 125 -19.13 -20.96 8.25
N ARG A 126 -19.29 -20.70 6.95
CA ARG A 126 -20.05 -21.55 6.04
C ARG A 126 -19.44 -22.94 5.92
N SER A 127 -18.13 -23.04 5.65
CA SER A 127 -17.45 -24.34 5.54
C SER A 127 -17.56 -25.15 6.83
N ARG A 128 -17.41 -24.51 8.00
CA ARG A 128 -17.60 -25.19 9.30
C ARG A 128 -19.03 -25.72 9.50
N GLN A 129 -20.04 -24.95 9.08
CA GLN A 129 -21.44 -25.41 9.15
C GLN A 129 -21.69 -26.60 8.23
N GLU A 130 -21.14 -26.59 7.01
CA GLU A 130 -21.25 -27.69 6.06
C GLU A 130 -20.55 -28.96 6.58
N ILE A 131 -19.36 -28.83 7.18
CA ILE A 131 -18.64 -29.95 7.82
C ILE A 131 -19.48 -30.53 8.96
N LYS A 132 -20.01 -29.68 9.86
CA LYS A 132 -20.84 -30.13 10.98
C LYS A 132 -22.11 -30.84 10.51
N LYS A 133 -22.75 -30.35 9.46
CA LYS A 133 -23.94 -30.98 8.86
C LYS A 133 -23.60 -32.36 8.30
N LYS A 134 -22.56 -32.48 7.47
CA LYS A 134 -22.11 -33.76 6.89
C LYS A 134 -21.71 -34.76 7.97
N SER A 135 -20.99 -34.33 9.01
CA SER A 135 -20.61 -35.18 10.15
C SER A 135 -21.83 -35.75 10.89
N SER A 136 -22.85 -34.91 11.16
CA SER A 136 -24.12 -35.34 11.76
C SER A 136 -24.87 -36.36 10.88
N ASP A 137 -24.93 -36.13 9.57
CA ASP A 137 -25.59 -37.02 8.62
C ASP A 137 -24.86 -38.37 8.53
N THR A 138 -23.53 -38.37 8.52
CA THR A 138 -22.70 -39.59 8.60
C THR A 138 -22.96 -40.37 9.89
N LEU A 139 -23.03 -39.71 11.04
CA LEU A 139 -23.30 -40.36 12.32
C LEU A 139 -24.69 -41.03 12.36
N LYS A 140 -25.72 -40.38 11.79
CA LYS A 140 -27.06 -40.96 11.65
C LYS A 140 -27.07 -42.19 10.75
N LEU A 141 -26.31 -42.17 9.64
CA LEU A 141 -26.17 -43.32 8.74
C LEU A 141 -25.43 -44.48 9.42
N GLN A 142 -24.42 -44.21 10.25
CA GLN A 142 -23.69 -45.22 11.02
C GLN A 142 -24.54 -45.89 12.11
N LYS A 143 -25.59 -45.23 12.61
CA LYS A 143 -26.53 -45.82 13.60
C LYS A 143 -27.68 -46.64 12.98
N LYS A 144 -27.99 -46.44 11.69
CA LYS A 144 -28.99 -47.26 10.96
C LYS A 144 -28.70 -48.77 10.86
N PRO A 145 -27.45 -49.27 10.80
CA PRO A 145 -27.18 -50.71 10.80
C PRO A 145 -27.54 -51.42 12.12
N ASP A 146 -27.53 -50.73 13.27
CA ASP A 146 -27.88 -51.36 14.56
C ASP A 146 -29.39 -51.68 14.69
N ASP A 147 -30.27 -50.84 14.12
CA ASP A 147 -31.73 -51.09 14.15
C ASP A 147 -32.15 -52.28 13.28
N LYS A 148 -31.40 -52.60 12.22
CA LYS A 148 -31.69 -53.77 11.37
C LYS A 148 -31.20 -55.09 11.97
N GLN A 149 -30.22 -55.05 12.87
CA GLN A 149 -29.70 -56.25 13.53
C GLN A 149 -30.56 -56.63 14.75
N ASN A 150 -31.16 -55.65 15.45
CA ASN A 150 -32.09 -55.91 16.56
C ASN A 150 -33.48 -56.43 16.11
N CYS A 151 -33.94 -56.10 14.89
CA CYS A 151 -35.17 -56.70 14.33
C CYS A 151 -34.99 -58.17 13.88
N ALA A 152 -33.75 -58.65 13.71
CA ALA A 152 -33.49 -60.03 13.29
C ALA A 152 -33.39 -61.04 14.47
N HIS A 153 -33.39 -60.56 15.72
CA HIS A 153 -33.30 -61.39 16.93
C HIS A 153 -34.58 -61.43 17.78
N SER A 154 -35.67 -60.83 17.31
CA SER A 154 -36.98 -60.85 17.99
C SER A 154 -38.01 -61.79 17.34
N THR A 155 -37.56 -62.68 16.44
CA THR A 155 -38.42 -63.62 15.69
C THR A 155 -38.04 -65.09 15.90
N GLN A 156 -37.48 -65.46 17.05
CA GLN A 156 -37.35 -66.86 17.48
C GLN A 156 -38.05 -67.09 18.81
#